data_AF-A0A353R3T2-F1
#
_entry.id   AF-A0A353R3T2-F1
#
_cell.length_a   1.000
_cell.length_b   1.000
_cell.length_c   1.000
_cell.angle_alpha   90.00
_cell.angle_beta   90.00
_cell.angle_gamma   90.00
#
_symmetry.space_group_name_H-M   'P 1'
#
loop_
_entity.id
_entity.type
_entity.pdbx_description
1 polymer ?
#
loop_
_entity_poly.entity_id
_entity_poly.type
_entity_poly.pdbx_seq_one_letter_code
_entity_poly.pdbx_strand_id
1 'polypeptide(L)' 'MYEICALLAHKPARRKSSKPRAKAIRVRERCTVLGHECVVTRRDTSHPAPYNAWYVADMDGVELPHSFSRDMIVVM' A
#
# COMPACT_ATOMS: atom_id res chain seq x y z
N MET A 1 -51.62 -5.06 21.32
CA MET A 1 -50.39 -5.05 22.14
C MET A 1 -49.29 -5.66 21.28
N TYR A 2 -48.37 -4.81 20.82
CA TYR A 2 -47.06 -5.10 20.20
C TYR A 2 -47.02 -5.97 18.94
N GLU A 3 -47.28 -5.30 17.80
CA GLU A 3 -46.41 -5.44 16.63
C GLU A 3 -44.95 -5.17 17.07
N ILE A 4 -43.99 -5.93 16.53
CA ILE A 4 -42.54 -5.63 16.32
C ILE A 4 -41.79 -6.97 16.45
N CYS A 5 -41.69 -7.72 15.35
CA CYS A 5 -40.65 -8.77 15.19
C CYS A 5 -40.18 -8.89 13.71
N ALA A 6 -40.25 -7.81 12.93
CA ALA A 6 -39.86 -7.82 11.51
C ALA A 6 -38.57 -7.03 11.20
N LEU A 7 -37.65 -6.88 12.17
CA LEU A 7 -36.42 -6.09 12.00
C LEU A 7 -35.11 -6.87 12.18
N LEU A 8 -35.12 -8.20 12.01
CA LEU A 8 -33.91 -9.03 12.08
C LEU A 8 -33.37 -9.48 10.71
N ALA A 9 -33.77 -8.82 9.62
CA ALA A 9 -33.21 -9.04 8.28
C ALA A 9 -32.17 -7.97 7.87
N HIS A 10 -31.75 -7.08 8.77
CA HIS A 10 -30.62 -6.20 8.52
C HIS A 10 -29.31 -7.00 8.67
N LYS A 11 -29.03 -7.85 7.68
CA LYS A 11 -27.64 -8.20 7.38
C LYS A 11 -26.93 -6.86 7.18
N PRO A 12 -25.93 -6.46 8.00
CA PRO A 12 -25.10 -5.35 7.62
C PRO A 12 -24.50 -5.78 6.28
N ALA A 13 -24.77 -5.02 5.22
CA ALA A 13 -24.06 -5.19 3.97
C ALA A 13 -22.59 -5.15 4.37
N ARG A 14 -21.93 -6.31 4.35
CA ARG A 14 -20.48 -6.42 4.51
C ARG A 14 -19.97 -5.55 3.39
N ARG A 15 -19.67 -4.29 3.69
CA ARG A 15 -18.97 -3.37 2.81
C ARG A 15 -17.70 -4.13 2.48
N LYS A 16 -17.69 -4.81 1.34
CA LYS A 16 -16.47 -5.16 0.64
C LYS A 16 -15.84 -3.81 0.44
N SER A 17 -14.94 -3.45 1.36
CA SER A 17 -14.04 -2.33 1.19
C SER A 17 -13.33 -2.64 -0.12
N SER A 18 -13.86 -2.11 -1.21
CA SER A 18 -13.27 -2.08 -2.54
C SER A 18 -12.12 -1.09 -2.54
N LYS A 19 -11.31 -1.09 -1.48
CA LYS A 19 -9.97 -0.53 -1.57
C LYS A 19 -9.30 -1.42 -2.63
N PRO A 20 -8.90 -0.86 -3.79
CA PRO A 20 -8.10 -1.62 -4.72
C PRO A 20 -6.98 -2.23 -3.89
N ARG A 21 -6.82 -3.56 -3.92
CA ARG A 21 -5.68 -4.21 -3.26
C ARG A 21 -4.47 -3.57 -3.91
N ALA A 22 -3.86 -2.60 -3.23
CA ALA A 22 -2.68 -1.94 -3.74
C ALA A 22 -1.68 -3.05 -4.10
N LYS A 23 -1.07 -2.96 -5.29
CA LYS A 23 -0.10 -3.94 -5.77
C LYS A 23 0.98 -4.09 -4.71
N ALA A 24 1.24 -5.32 -4.28
CA ALA A 24 2.24 -5.57 -3.24
C ALA A 24 3.62 -5.26 -3.83
N ILE A 25 4.34 -4.32 -3.24
CA ILE A 25 5.69 -3.95 -3.66
C ILE A 25 6.64 -5.09 -3.28
N ARG A 26 7.49 -5.51 -4.23
CA ARG A 26 8.56 -6.49 -4.00
C ARG A 26 9.93 -5.83 -4.11
N VAL A 27 10.90 -6.41 -3.42
CA VAL A 27 12.31 -6.07 -3.61
C VAL A 27 12.72 -6.42 -5.05
N ARG A 28 13.54 -5.56 -5.67
CA ARG A 28 13.99 -5.57 -7.06
C ARG A 28 12.93 -5.28 -8.11
N GLU A 29 11.76 -4.80 -7.69
CA GLU A 29 10.72 -4.39 -8.63
C GLU A 29 11.04 -3.00 -9.21
N ARG A 30 10.82 -2.83 -10.51
CA ARG A 30 10.93 -1.52 -11.16
C ARG A 30 9.76 -0.65 -10.74
N CYS A 31 10.05 0.58 -10.38
CA CYS A 31 9.08 1.53 -9.92
C CYS A 31 9.44 2.94 -10.38
N THR A 32 8.49 3.85 -10.25
CA THR A 32 8.72 5.27 -10.43
C THR A 32 8.46 5.97 -9.10
N VAL A 33 9.41 6.81 -8.69
CA VAL A 33 9.28 7.66 -7.52
C VAL A 33 9.44 9.11 -7.96
N LEU A 34 8.41 9.93 -7.73
CA LEU A 34 8.40 11.35 -8.11
C LEU A 34 8.75 11.62 -9.60
N GLY A 35 8.44 10.68 -10.49
CA GLY A 35 8.74 10.79 -11.93
C GLY A 35 10.09 10.22 -12.36
N HIS A 36 10.91 9.73 -11.42
CA HIS A 36 12.20 9.08 -11.70
C HIS A 36 12.06 7.56 -11.69
N GLU A 37 12.65 6.88 -12.67
CA GLU A 37 12.73 5.42 -12.69
C GLU A 37 13.69 4.93 -11.61
N CYS A 38 13.23 3.99 -10.80
CA CYS A 38 13.98 3.45 -9.68
C CYS A 38 13.70 1.95 -9.54
N VAL A 39 14.52 1.28 -8.74
CA VAL A 39 14.33 -0.12 -8.36
C VAL A 39 14.20 -0.21 -6.86
N VAL A 40 13.17 -0.89 -6.38
CA VAL A 40 12.99 -1.12 -4.94
C VAL A 40 14.12 -2.00 -4.41
N THR A 41 14.82 -1.60 -3.36
CA THR A 41 15.96 -2.37 -2.83
C THR A 41 15.62 -3.11 -1.56
N ARG A 42 15.06 -2.43 -0.57
CA ARG A 42 14.71 -3.03 0.71
C ARG A 42 13.54 -2.31 1.36
N ARG A 43 12.84 -3.00 2.24
CA ARG A 43 11.81 -2.38 3.08
C ARG A 43 12.47 -1.60 4.20
N ASP A 44 11.97 -0.40 4.48
CA ASP A 44 12.37 0.34 5.67
C ASP A 44 11.57 -0.20 6.87
N THR A 45 12.28 -0.79 7.83
CA THR A 45 11.71 -1.34 9.08
C THR A 45 11.87 -0.40 10.27
N SER A 46 12.49 0.77 10.06
CA SER A 46 12.70 1.77 11.11
C SER A 46 11.38 2.39 11.56
N HIS A 47 10.38 2.35 10.70
CA HIS A 47 9.04 2.87 10.96
C HIS A 47 8.06 1.73 11.28
N PRO A 48 7.36 1.78 12.43
CA PRO A 48 6.32 0.80 12.74
C PRO A 48 5.16 0.92 11.74
N ALA A 49 4.44 -0.19 11.50
CA ALA A 49 3.21 -0.18 10.72
C ALA A 49 2.26 0.90 11.29
N PRO A 50 1.58 1.70 10.45
CA PRO A 50 1.19 1.41 9.06
C PRO A 50 2.10 1.98 7.97
N TYR A 51 3.19 2.66 8.32
CA TYR A 51 4.06 3.35 7.37
C TYR A 51 4.91 2.34 6.59
N ASN A 52 4.34 1.82 5.50
CA ASN A 52 5.02 0.89 4.59
C ASN A 52 6.00 1.66 3.72
N ALA A 53 7.15 2.03 4.28
CA ALA A 53 8.22 2.70 3.58
C ALA A 53 9.20 1.70 2.95
N TRP A 54 9.78 2.08 1.82
CA TRP A 54 10.74 1.28 1.05
C TRP A 54 11.89 2.15 0.58
N TYR A 55 13.10 1.61 0.64
CA TYR A 55 14.25 2.18 -0.03
C TYR A 55 14.22 1.80 -1.50
N VAL A 56 14.66 2.75 -2.33
CA VAL A 56 14.78 2.58 -3.77
C VAL A 56 16.19 3.00 -4.18
N ALA A 57 16.70 2.38 -5.24
CA ALA A 57 17.91 2.79 -5.92
C ALA A 57 17.56 3.36 -7.29
N ASP A 58 18.36 4.31 -7.74
CA ASP A 58 18.33 4.77 -9.12
C ASP A 58 18.72 3.62 -10.08
N MET A 59 18.49 3.79 -11.37
CA MET A 59 18.84 2.78 -12.39
C MET A 59 20.35 2.52 -12.49
N ASP A 60 21.18 3.47 -12.03
CA ASP A 60 22.63 3.30 -11.88
C ASP A 60 23.04 2.46 -10.65
N GLY A 61 22.07 2.01 -9.84
CA GLY A 61 22.30 1.18 -8.65
C GLY A 61 22.68 1.95 -7.40
N VAL A 62 22.63 3.29 -7.43
CA VAL A 62 22.86 4.14 -6.26
C VAL A 62 21.58 4.21 -5.42
N GLU A 63 21.62 3.72 -4.19
CA GLU A 63 20.48 3.85 -3.25
C GLU A 63 20.23 5.31 -2.90
N LEU A 64 18.96 5.73 -2.97
CA LEU A 64 18.57 7.05 -2.51
C LEU A 64 18.68 7.13 -0.97
N PRO A 65 19.07 8.30 -0.42
CA PRO A 65 19.28 8.47 1.02
C PRO A 65 17.98 8.43 1.83
N HIS A 66 16.82 8.45 1.16
CA HIS A 66 15.51 8.52 1.78
C HIS A 66 14.67 7.27 1.44
N SER A 67 13.87 6.81 2.39
CA SER A 67 12.84 5.82 2.14
C SER A 67 11.55 6.52 1.70
N PHE A 68 10.78 5.85 0.83
CA PHE A 68 9.55 6.39 0.26
C PHE A 68 8.36 5.57 0.74
N SER A 69 7.27 6.25 1.09
CA SER A 69 6.02 5.58 1.39
C SER A 69 5.53 4.82 0.16
N ARG A 70 4.88 3.68 0.38
CA ARG A 70 4.19 2.91 -0.65
C ARG A 70 3.34 3.77 -1.59
N ASP A 71 2.65 4.77 -1.06
CA ASP A 71 1.75 5.62 -1.85
C ASP A 71 2.51 6.52 -2.85
N MET A 72 3.81 6.72 -2.63
CA MET A 72 4.71 7.47 -3.53
C MET A 72 5.42 6.58 -4.55
N ILE A 73 5.35 5.26 -4.39
CA ILE A 73 6.03 4.30 -5.25
C ILE A 73 5.02 3.74 -6.24
N VAL A 74 5.17 4.12 -7.50
CA VAL A 74 4.37 3.58 -8.59
C VAL A 74 5.11 2.40 -9.18
N VAL A 75 4.68 1.19 -8.84
CA VAL A 75 5.26 -0.02 -9.40
C VAL A 75 4.72 -0.25 -10.80
N MET A 76 5.61 -0.33 -11.80
CA MET A 76 5.25 -0.61 -13.20
C MET A 76 4.85 -2.08 -13.40
#